data_AF-V4NQ56-F1
#
_entry.id   AF-V4NQ56-F1
#
_cell.length_a   1.000
_cell.length_b   1.000
_cell.length_c   1.000
_cell.angle_alpha   90.00
_cell.angle_beta   90.00
_cell.angle_gamma   90.00
#
_symmetry.space_group_name_H-M   'P 1'
#
loop_
_entity.id
_entity.type
_entity.pdbx_description
1 polymer ?
#
loop_
_entity_poly.entity_id
_entity_poly.type
_entity_poly.pdbx_seq_one_letter_code
_entity_poly.pdbx_strand_id
1 'polypeptide(L)'
;MTSGALQFRTPERTWMILSAVAALCLHGLLWLVAAWLVTDTKTPGGTLAEVLGEVQRQMVLAAFWVVASLVLWKITLPPSRLHALVIVLCGALFITLAGNIAALLNYMIKGATLTQELISAFTIYRGLKGLGELALSIPTAIALQGLALSRKII
;
A
#
# COMPACT_ATOMS: atom_id res chain seq x y z
N MET A 1 10.66 -12.40 -39.16
CA MET A 1 11.28 -11.72 -38.01
C MET A 1 10.40 -11.99 -36.79
N THR A 2 10.73 -12.99 -35.99
CA THR A 2 10.04 -13.26 -34.73
C THR A 2 10.41 -12.14 -33.77
N SER A 3 9.46 -11.27 -33.45
CA SER A 3 9.62 -10.31 -32.36
C SER A 3 9.98 -11.11 -31.11
N GLY A 4 11.21 -10.95 -30.64
CA GLY A 4 11.65 -11.48 -29.36
C GLY A 4 10.91 -10.75 -28.26
N ALA A 5 9.64 -11.08 -28.07
CA ALA A 5 8.87 -10.60 -26.95
C ALA A 5 9.68 -10.93 -25.69
N LEU A 6 9.99 -9.91 -24.87
CA LEU A 6 10.55 -10.11 -23.55
C LEU A 6 9.51 -10.88 -22.72
N GLN A 7 9.43 -12.21 -22.91
CA GLN A 7 8.54 -13.04 -22.11
C GLN A 7 9.09 -13.01 -20.69
N PHE A 8 8.32 -12.39 -19.79
CA PHE A 8 8.53 -12.53 -18.37
C PHE A 8 8.27 -14.00 -18.03
N ARG A 9 9.28 -14.70 -17.48
CA ARG A 9 9.03 -16.00 -16.87
C ARG A 9 8.12 -15.77 -15.67
N THR A 10 7.14 -16.66 -15.47
CA THR A 10 6.31 -16.61 -14.26
C THR A 10 7.22 -16.74 -13.04
N PRO A 11 7.14 -15.84 -12.05
CA PRO A 11 7.95 -15.96 -10.85
C PRO A 11 7.70 -17.28 -10.13
N GLU A 12 8.80 -17.90 -9.74
CA GLU A 12 8.81 -19.03 -8.82
C GLU A 12 8.12 -18.63 -7.51
N ARG A 13 7.40 -19.55 -6.86
CA ARG A 13 6.64 -19.25 -5.62
C ARG A 13 7.53 -18.63 -4.55
N THR A 14 8.76 -19.11 -4.41
CA THR A 14 9.76 -18.59 -3.48
C THR A 14 10.03 -17.10 -3.69
N TRP A 15 10.23 -16.67 -4.94
CA TRP A 15 10.51 -15.26 -5.25
C TRP A 15 9.31 -14.36 -4.96
N MET A 16 8.09 -14.82 -5.22
CA MET A 16 6.89 -14.06 -4.84
C MET A 16 6.78 -13.86 -3.33
N ILE A 17 7.05 -14.91 -2.54
CA ILE A 17 7.02 -14.84 -1.07
C ILE A 17 8.09 -13.85 -0.58
N LEU A 18 9.33 -13.98 -1.05
CA LEU A 18 10.41 -13.06 -0.69
C LEU A 18 10.10 -11.61 -1.06
N SER A 19 9.49 -11.39 -2.24
CA SER A 19 9.08 -10.06 -2.69
C SER A 19 7.98 -9.49 -1.80
N ALA A 20 7.00 -10.30 -1.39
CA ALA A 20 5.94 -9.88 -0.49
C ALA A 20 6.50 -9.48 0.88
N VAL A 21 7.41 -10.29 1.44
CA VAL A 21 8.06 -9.99 2.72
C VAL A 21 8.88 -8.72 2.62
N ALA A 22 9.71 -8.58 1.59
CA ALA A 22 10.52 -7.38 1.38
C ALA A 22 9.67 -6.11 1.22
N ALA A 23 8.59 -6.19 0.45
CA ALA A 23 7.62 -5.12 0.29
C ALA A 23 6.99 -4.74 1.64
N LEU A 24 6.54 -5.72 2.43
CA LEU A 24 5.92 -5.43 3.73
C LEU A 24 6.88 -4.80 4.73
N CYS A 25 8.11 -5.32 4.81
CA CYS A 25 9.15 -4.73 5.65
C CYS A 25 9.47 -3.29 5.24
N LEU A 26 9.62 -3.04 3.93
CA LEU A 26 9.86 -1.69 3.41
C LEU A 26 8.69 -0.75 3.70
N HIS A 27 7.44 -1.21 3.51
CA HIS A 27 6.25 -0.41 3.78
C HIS A 27 6.14 -0.05 5.26
N GLY A 28 6.36 -1.03 6.15
CA GLY A 28 6.38 -0.82 7.59
C GLY A 28 7.47 0.16 8.01
N LEU A 29 8.68 0.03 7.46
CA LEU A 29 9.79 0.96 7.73
C LEU A 29 9.47 2.39 7.26
N LEU A 30 8.92 2.55 6.05
CA LEU A 30 8.53 3.85 5.51
C LEU A 30 7.48 4.53 6.41
N TRP A 31 6.49 3.76 6.86
CA TRP A 31 5.47 4.27 7.79
C TRP A 31 6.01 4.55 9.18
N LEU A 32 6.95 3.74 9.68
CA LEU A 32 7.59 3.97 10.97
C LEU A 32 8.36 5.29 10.93
N VAL A 33 9.17 5.51 9.89
CA VAL A 33 9.90 6.77 9.71
C VAL A 33 8.95 7.94 9.55
N ALA A 34 7.91 7.82 8.72
CA ALA A 34 6.92 8.87 8.52
C ALA A 34 6.18 9.22 9.82
N ALA A 35 5.75 8.21 10.57
CA ALA A 35 5.08 8.41 11.85
C ALA A 35 6.03 9.05 12.87
N TRP A 36 7.26 8.57 12.97
CA TRP A 36 8.26 9.11 13.89
C TRP A 36 8.53 10.60 13.65
N LEU A 37 8.73 11.00 12.39
CA LEU A 37 8.92 12.40 11.98
C LEU A 37 7.72 13.31 12.30
N VAL A 38 6.51 12.76 12.26
CA VAL A 38 5.27 13.49 12.57
C VAL A 38 5.05 13.61 14.08
N THR A 39 5.34 12.57 14.86
CA THR A 39 5.21 12.62 16.33
C THR A 39 6.25 13.51 17.01
N ASP A 40 7.47 13.60 16.46
CA ASP A 40 8.55 14.39 17.07
C ASP A 40 8.34 15.91 16.93
N THR A 41 7.43 16.35 16.06
CA THR A 41 7.36 17.76 15.64
C THR A 41 6.27 18.62 16.27
N LYS A 42 5.23 18.13 16.96
CA LYS A 42 4.22 19.02 17.63
C LYS A 42 3.09 18.40 18.47
N THR A 43 3.13 17.13 18.89
CA THR A 43 1.97 16.54 19.60
C THR A 43 2.35 15.98 20.96
N PRO A 44 1.96 16.61 22.09
CA PRO A 44 2.03 15.98 23.40
C PRO A 44 0.98 14.87 23.44
N GLY A 45 1.40 13.63 23.16
CA GLY A 45 0.49 12.48 23.11
C GLY A 45 0.98 11.29 22.29
N GLY A 46 1.92 11.47 21.36
CA GLY A 46 2.40 10.39 20.48
C GLY A 46 3.26 9.36 21.22
N THR A 47 2.64 8.46 21.97
CA THR A 47 3.37 7.36 22.62
C THR A 47 3.91 6.41 21.54
N LEU A 48 5.04 5.75 21.80
CA LEU A 48 5.60 4.73 20.90
C LEU A 48 4.55 3.65 20.54
N ALA A 49 3.63 3.36 21.47
CA ALA A 49 2.53 2.43 21.24
C ALA A 49 1.56 2.88 20.13
N GLU A 50 1.24 4.18 20.05
CA GLU A 50 0.38 4.73 18.99
C GLU A 50 1.07 4.70 17.62
N VAL A 51 2.35 5.05 17.57
CA VAL A 51 3.17 4.97 16.35
C VAL A 51 3.21 3.52 15.83
N LEU A 52 3.52 2.57 16.70
CA LEU A 52 3.58 1.15 16.33
C LEU A 52 2.20 0.61 15.90
N GLY A 53 1.12 1.07 16.55
CA GLY A 53 -0.25 0.72 16.18
C GLY A 53 -0.62 1.18 14.77
N GLU A 54 -0.26 2.41 14.38
CA GLU A 54 -0.51 2.89 13.02
C GLU A 54 0.38 2.16 12.00
N VAL A 55 1.66 1.90 12.31
CA VAL A 55 2.54 1.11 11.45
C VAL A 55 1.97 -0.28 11.20
N GLN A 56 1.52 -0.96 12.25
CA GLN A 56 0.88 -2.28 12.12
C GLN A 56 -0.36 -2.21 11.22
N ARG A 57 -1.22 -1.19 11.41
CA ARG A 57 -2.41 -1.00 10.59
C ARG A 57 -2.05 -0.84 9.11
N GLN A 58 -1.03 -0.03 8.82
CA GLN A 58 -0.55 0.21 7.46
C GLN A 58 0.10 -1.04 6.84
N MET A 59 0.84 -1.82 7.62
CA MET A 59 1.38 -3.11 7.18
C MET A 59 0.27 -4.12 6.83
N VAL A 60 -0.83 -4.14 7.58
CA VAL A 60 -1.98 -5.01 7.26
C VAL A 60 -2.67 -4.58 5.97
N LEU A 61 -2.90 -3.28 5.78
CA LEU A 61 -3.42 -2.76 4.50
C LEU A 61 -2.48 -3.11 3.35
N ALA A 62 -1.17 -2.99 3.56
CA ALA A 62 -0.16 -3.37 2.59
C ALA A 62 -0.18 -4.86 2.24
N ALA A 63 -0.30 -5.72 3.25
CA ALA A 63 -0.40 -7.17 3.03
C ALA A 63 -1.57 -7.51 2.12
N PHE A 64 -2.72 -6.85 2.30
CA PHE A 64 -3.88 -7.10 1.48
C PHE A 64 -3.63 -6.80 0.00
N TRP A 65 -3.17 -5.58 -0.33
CA TRP A 65 -2.97 -5.23 -1.74
C TRP A 65 -1.77 -5.95 -2.37
N VAL A 66 -0.73 -6.27 -1.59
CA VAL A 66 0.43 -7.07 -2.07
C VAL A 66 -0.03 -8.47 -2.46
N VAL A 67 -0.77 -9.15 -1.59
CA VAL A 67 -1.29 -10.50 -1.85
C VAL A 67 -2.25 -10.49 -3.03
N ALA A 68 -3.19 -9.54 -3.08
CA ALA A 68 -4.11 -9.39 -4.20
C ALA A 68 -3.36 -9.20 -5.53
N SER A 69 -2.32 -8.36 -5.55
CA SER A 69 -1.50 -8.13 -6.74
C SER A 69 -0.78 -9.40 -7.20
N LEU A 70 -0.20 -10.16 -6.27
CA LEU A 70 0.49 -11.42 -6.60
C LEU A 70 -0.47 -12.50 -7.11
N VAL A 71 -1.68 -12.58 -6.55
CA VAL A 71 -2.73 -13.48 -7.04
C VAL A 71 -3.14 -13.09 -8.46
N LEU A 72 -3.37 -11.79 -8.71
CA LEU A 72 -3.68 -11.29 -10.05
C LEU A 72 -2.56 -11.60 -11.05
N TRP A 73 -1.29 -11.42 -10.66
CA TRP A 73 -0.15 -11.77 -11.52
C TRP A 73 -0.03 -13.27 -11.80
N LYS A 74 -0.52 -14.13 -10.90
CA LYS A 74 -0.59 -15.58 -11.13
C LYS A 74 -1.68 -15.98 -12.11
N ILE A 75 -2.79 -15.24 -12.14
CA ILE A 75 -3.89 -15.45 -13.09
C ILE A 75 -3.48 -14.90 -14.46
N THR A 76 -3.02 -13.64 -14.48
CA THR A 76 -2.63 -12.91 -15.69
C THR A 76 -1.35 -12.13 -15.42
N LEU A 77 -0.24 -12.61 -15.99
CA LEU A 77 1.05 -11.95 -15.84
C LEU A 77 1.01 -10.55 -16.47
N PRO A 78 1.49 -9.50 -15.79
CA PRO A 78 1.46 -8.15 -16.33
C PRO A 78 2.36 -8.05 -17.58
N PRO A 79 1.91 -7.39 -18.66
CA PRO A 79 2.65 -7.33 -19.92
C PRO A 79 3.92 -6.46 -19.82
N SER A 80 4.00 -5.57 -18.84
CA SER A 80 5.19 -4.77 -18.56
C SER A 80 5.32 -4.41 -17.09
N ARG A 81 6.50 -3.94 -16.67
CA ARG A 81 6.73 -3.42 -15.31
C ARG A 81 5.80 -2.25 -14.99
N LEU A 82 5.54 -1.36 -15.94
CA LEU A 82 4.59 -0.27 -15.72
C LEU A 82 3.18 -0.79 -15.41
N HIS A 83 2.70 -1.81 -16.12
CA HIS A 83 1.41 -2.43 -15.81
C HIS A 83 1.40 -3.08 -14.42
N ALA A 84 2.49 -3.76 -14.06
CA ALA A 84 2.65 -4.34 -12.73
C ALA A 84 2.59 -3.26 -11.62
N LEU A 85 3.27 -2.14 -11.82
CA LEU A 85 3.23 -0.97 -10.92
C LEU A 85 1.83 -0.41 -10.79
N VAL A 86 1.14 -0.20 -11.91
CA VAL A 86 -0.22 0.34 -11.94
C VAL A 86 -1.19 -0.58 -11.19
N ILE A 87 -1.14 -1.90 -11.41
CA ILE A 87 -1.99 -2.87 -10.69
C ILE A 87 -1.81 -2.70 -9.17
N VAL A 88 -0.56 -2.62 -8.72
CA VAL A 88 -0.24 -2.47 -7.29
C VAL A 88 -0.75 -1.14 -6.73
N LEU A 89 -0.52 -0.03 -7.43
CA LEU A 89 -0.96 1.29 -7.00
C LEU A 89 -2.49 1.41 -7.00
N CYS A 90 -3.17 0.80 -7.97
CA CYS A 90 -4.63 0.69 -7.98
C CYS A 90 -5.13 -0.13 -6.78
N GLY A 91 -4.44 -1.21 -6.41
CA GLY A 91 -4.72 -1.98 -5.20
C GLY A 91 -4.58 -1.15 -3.92
N ALA A 92 -3.49 -0.39 -3.80
CA ALA A 92 -3.28 0.52 -2.67
C ALA A 92 -4.38 1.59 -2.60
N LEU A 93 -4.67 2.26 -3.72
CA LEU A 93 -5.73 3.26 -3.83
C LEU A 93 -7.10 2.70 -3.42
N PHE A 94 -7.45 1.53 -3.95
CA PHE A 94 -8.73 0.88 -3.65
C PHE A 94 -8.88 0.60 -2.15
N ILE A 95 -7.85 0.06 -1.50
CA ILE A 95 -7.88 -0.26 -0.07
C ILE A 95 -7.93 1.00 0.80
N THR A 96 -7.20 2.05 0.41
CA THR A 96 -7.29 3.36 1.07
C THR A 96 -8.71 3.94 0.97
N LEU A 97 -9.34 3.91 -0.22
CA LEU A 97 -10.72 4.39 -0.39
C LEU A 97 -11.70 3.56 0.44
N ALA A 98 -11.61 2.23 0.38
CA ALA A 98 -12.46 1.34 1.15
C ALA A 98 -12.31 1.58 2.67
N GLY A 99 -11.09 1.77 3.15
CA GLY A 99 -10.81 2.10 4.55
C GLY A 99 -11.37 3.47 4.97
N ASN A 100 -11.35 4.46 4.08
CA ASN A 100 -11.94 5.77 4.34
C ASN A 100 -13.48 5.69 4.42
N ILE A 101 -14.12 4.94 3.51
CA ILE A 101 -15.56 4.69 3.56
C ILE A 101 -15.94 3.96 4.86
N ALA A 102 -15.21 2.90 5.21
CA ALA A 102 -15.45 2.15 6.44
C ALA A 102 -15.29 3.01 7.70
N ALA A 103 -14.31 3.90 7.73
CA ALA A 103 -14.12 4.84 8.83
C ALA A 103 -15.30 5.84 8.94
N LEU A 104 -15.79 6.35 7.81
CA LEU A 104 -16.95 7.23 7.77
C LEU A 104 -18.21 6.53 8.28
N LEU A 105 -18.47 5.31 7.80
CA LEU A 105 -19.61 4.50 8.24
C LEU A 105 -19.56 4.18 9.74
N ASN A 106 -18.38 3.80 10.26
CA ASN A 106 -18.21 3.56 11.69
C ASN A 106 -18.50 4.83 12.52
N TYR A 107 -18.07 5.99 12.02
CA TYR A 107 -18.36 7.27 12.66
C TYR A 107 -19.87 7.57 12.69
N MET A 108 -20.59 7.31 11.59
CA MET A 108 -22.04 7.45 11.53
C MET A 108 -22.79 6.47 12.45
N ILE A 109 -22.36 5.21 12.51
CA ILE A 109 -22.96 4.18 13.37
C ILE A 109 -22.85 4.56 14.85
N LYS A 110 -21.80 5.29 15.23
CA LYS A 110 -21.61 5.83 16.59
C LYS A 110 -22.51 7.03 16.91
N GLY A 111 -23.48 7.35 16.05
CA GLY A 111 -24.49 8.37 16.29
C GLY A 111 -24.05 9.80 15.96
N ALA A 112 -22.95 9.97 15.24
CA ALA A 112 -22.47 11.28 14.87
C ALA A 112 -23.25 11.86 13.68
N THR A 113 -23.71 13.10 13.82
CA THR A 113 -24.39 13.83 12.75
C THR A 113 -23.38 14.30 11.71
N LEU A 114 -23.61 13.96 10.44
CA LEU A 114 -22.78 14.43 9.32
C LEU A 114 -23.08 15.90 9.02
N THR A 115 -22.40 16.81 9.72
CA THR A 115 -22.41 18.23 9.35
C THR A 115 -21.51 18.47 8.14
N GLN A 116 -21.79 19.51 7.35
CA GLN A 116 -20.99 19.86 6.18
C GLN A 116 -19.54 20.20 6.53
N GLU A 117 -19.31 20.83 7.69
CA GLU A 117 -17.98 21.11 8.23
C GLU A 117 -17.20 19.84 8.58
N LEU A 118 -17.88 18.84 9.15
CA LEU A 118 -17.25 17.56 9.45
C LEU A 118 -16.90 16.81 8.16
N ILE A 119 -17.80 16.78 7.17
CA ILE A 119 -17.56 16.14 5.87
C ILE A 119 -16.36 16.78 5.18
N SER A 120 -16.25 18.10 5.17
CA SER A 120 -15.15 18.81 4.52
C SER A 120 -13.82 18.55 5.23
N ALA A 121 -13.79 18.66 6.56
CA ALA A 121 -12.60 18.36 7.36
C ALA A 121 -12.16 16.89 7.20
N PHE A 122 -13.10 15.95 7.24
CA PHE A 122 -12.83 14.53 7.02
C PHE A 122 -12.27 14.27 5.63
N THR A 123 -12.88 14.87 4.59
CA THR A 123 -12.45 14.70 3.20
C THR A 123 -11.04 15.23 2.97
N ILE A 124 -10.72 16.41 3.51
CA ILE A 124 -9.38 17.00 3.39
C ILE A 124 -8.35 16.14 4.13
N TYR A 125 -8.62 15.79 5.39
CA TYR A 125 -7.71 14.98 6.19
C TYR A 125 -7.47 13.60 5.56
N ARG A 126 -8.55 12.89 5.18
CA ARG A 126 -8.45 11.57 4.54
C ARG A 126 -7.89 11.63 3.13
N GLY A 127 -8.13 12.71 2.39
CA GLY A 127 -7.54 12.95 1.08
C GLY A 127 -6.01 13.09 1.19
N LEU A 128 -5.53 13.96 2.08
CA LEU A 128 -4.10 14.14 2.33
C LEU A 128 -3.44 12.87 2.86
N LYS A 129 -4.10 12.18 3.81
CA LYS A 129 -3.63 10.89 4.31
C LYS A 129 -3.52 9.86 3.19
N GLY A 130 -4.54 9.78 2.33
CA GLY A 130 -4.56 8.86 1.21
C GLY A 130 -3.47 9.16 0.18
N LEU A 131 -3.17 10.43 -0.09
CA LEU A 131 -2.05 10.81 -0.94
C LEU A 131 -0.70 10.40 -0.33
N GLY A 132 -0.54 10.53 0.99
CA GLY A 132 0.62 10.03 1.72
C GLY A 132 0.77 8.50 1.62
N GLU A 133 -0.32 7.76 1.85
CA GLU A 133 -0.39 6.31 1.68
C GLU A 133 0.02 5.90 0.26
N LEU A 134 -0.48 6.61 -0.75
CA LEU A 134 -0.16 6.35 -2.15
C LEU A 134 1.32 6.63 -2.47
N ALA A 135 1.86 7.76 -1.99
CA ALA A 135 3.25 8.12 -2.20
C ALA A 135 4.20 7.08 -1.59
N LEU A 136 3.94 6.65 -0.35
CA LEU A 136 4.74 5.63 0.35
C LEU A 136 4.54 4.21 -0.22
N SER A 137 3.44 3.97 -0.94
CA SER A 137 3.23 2.70 -1.65
C SER A 137 4.10 2.55 -2.90
N ILE A 138 4.59 3.64 -3.51
CA ILE A 138 5.39 3.58 -4.74
C ILE A 138 6.70 2.80 -4.55
N PRO A 139 7.57 3.12 -3.57
CA PRO A 139 8.80 2.34 -3.34
C PRO A 139 8.50 0.88 -3.01
N THR A 140 7.40 0.64 -2.29
CA THR A 140 6.93 -0.70 -1.93
C THR A 140 6.56 -1.51 -3.17
N ALA A 141 5.82 -0.90 -4.10
CA ALA A 141 5.42 -1.49 -5.36
C ALA A 141 6.61 -1.78 -6.27
N ILE A 142 7.59 -0.88 -6.30
CA ILE A 142 8.85 -1.06 -7.04
C ILE A 142 9.63 -2.24 -6.46
N ALA A 143 9.76 -2.34 -5.13
CA ALA A 143 10.43 -3.46 -4.47
C ALA A 143 9.73 -4.81 -4.75
N LEU A 144 8.40 -4.84 -4.67
CA LEU A 144 7.59 -6.00 -5.00
C LEU A 144 7.87 -6.49 -6.42
N GLN A 145 7.85 -5.58 -7.40
CA GLN A 145 8.15 -5.92 -8.80
C GLN A 145 9.61 -6.30 -9.02
N GLY A 146 10.53 -5.61 -8.34
CA GLY A 146 11.98 -5.78 -8.51
C GLY A 146 12.42 -7.21 -8.24
N LEU A 147 11.84 -7.84 -7.21
CA LEU A 147 12.13 -9.24 -6.86
C LEU A 147 11.20 -10.22 -7.59
N ALA A 148 9.90 -9.90 -7.73
CA ALA A 148 8.93 -10.82 -8.30
C ALA A 148 9.05 -10.94 -9.83
N LEU A 149 9.47 -9.88 -10.52
CA LEU A 149 9.58 -9.87 -11.97
C LEU A 149 11.04 -9.80 -12.43
N SER A 150 11.99 -10.04 -11.51
CA SER A 150 13.40 -10.15 -11.85
C SER A 150 13.61 -11.32 -12.82
N ARG A 151 14.36 -11.09 -13.90
CA ARG A 151 14.86 -12.17 -14.73
C ARG A 151 15.98 -12.86 -13.96
N LYS A 152 15.83 -14.16 -13.66
CA LYS A 152 17.00 -15.03 -13.50
C LYS A 152 17.77 -14.94 -14.83
N ILE A 153 18.88 -14.19 -14.83
CA ILE A 153 19.97 -14.46 -15.76
C ILE A 153 20.66 -15.68 -15.16
N ILE A 154 20.31 -16.86 -15.66
CA ILE A 154 21.15 -18.06 -15.56
C ILE A 154 21.39 -18.49 -16.99
#